data_AF-A0A3M7HXG8-F1
#
_entry.id   AF-A0A3M7HXG8-F1
#
_cell.length_a   1.000
_cell.length_b   1.000
_cell.length_c   1.000
_cell.angle_alpha   90.00
_cell.angle_beta   90.00
_cell.angle_gamma   90.00
#
_symmetry.space_group_name_H-M   'P 1'
#
loop_
_entity.id
_entity.type
_entity.pdbx_description
1 polymer ?
#
loop_
_entity_poly.entity_id
_entity_poly.type
_entity_poly.pdbx_seq_one_letter_code
_entity_poly.pdbx_strand_id
1 'polypeptide(L)'
;MFTKSLITSLAFALTASAQSYKASFTEYGSGDQNGSGNCNVDSTACGYYTTSGYSAAASQNIFGAGPGEGAGPGCGTCWKLTIQTDSSGNQVSNAGNSIVVKVTNLCP
;
A
#
# COMPACT_ATOMS: atom_id res chain seq x y z
N MET A 1 -7.48 -43.56 -37.10
CA MET A 1 -7.02 -42.18 -37.35
C MET A 1 -7.73 -41.26 -36.36
N PHE A 2 -7.08 -40.88 -35.26
CA PHE A 2 -7.59 -39.85 -34.34
C PHE A 2 -6.49 -38.83 -34.11
N THR A 3 -6.76 -37.62 -34.59
CA THR A 3 -5.86 -36.47 -34.68
C THR A 3 -5.47 -35.98 -33.28
N LYS A 4 -4.17 -35.88 -33.05
CA LYS A 4 -3.55 -35.24 -31.89
C LYS A 4 -3.82 -33.73 -31.94
N SER A 5 -4.65 -33.21 -31.04
CA SER A 5 -4.72 -31.76 -30.77
C SER A 5 -3.65 -31.39 -29.75
N LEU A 6 -2.57 -30.78 -30.23
CA LEU A 6 -1.63 -30.02 -29.43
C LEU A 6 -2.28 -28.67 -29.06
N ILE A 7 -2.64 -28.49 -27.79
CA ILE A 7 -2.97 -27.17 -27.24
C ILE A 7 -1.69 -26.64 -26.60
N THR A 8 -1.05 -25.72 -27.29
CA THR A 8 0.18 -25.05 -26.89
C THR A 8 -0.15 -24.04 -25.79
N SER A 9 0.36 -24.26 -24.58
CA SER A 9 0.22 -23.37 -23.43
C SER A 9 1.00 -22.07 -23.68
N LEU A 10 0.32 -20.97 -24.03
CA LEU A 10 0.91 -19.63 -23.94
C LEU A 10 0.95 -19.23 -22.46
N ALA A 11 2.06 -19.49 -21.79
CA ALA A 11 2.36 -18.88 -20.51
C ALA A 11 2.75 -17.41 -20.74
N PHE A 12 1.79 -16.49 -20.59
CA PHE A 12 2.07 -15.07 -20.46
C PHE A 12 2.76 -14.86 -19.11
N ALA A 13 4.09 -14.81 -19.10
CA ALA A 13 4.84 -14.30 -17.97
C ALA A 13 4.58 -12.79 -17.88
N LEU A 14 3.59 -12.38 -17.07
CA LEU A 14 3.45 -11.00 -16.65
C LEU A 14 4.62 -10.67 -15.71
N THR A 15 5.70 -10.17 -16.29
CA THR A 15 6.76 -9.52 -15.53
C THR A 15 6.17 -8.22 -14.97
N ALA A 16 5.54 -8.28 -13.80
CA ALA A 16 5.10 -7.09 -13.09
C ALA A 16 6.35 -6.27 -12.75
N SER A 17 6.60 -5.19 -13.49
CA SER A 17 7.64 -4.23 -13.12
C SER A 17 7.22 -3.59 -11.80
N ALA A 18 8.08 -3.65 -10.79
CA ALA A 18 7.83 -2.95 -9.55
C ALA A 18 7.90 -1.44 -9.83
N GLN A 19 6.74 -0.79 -9.94
CA GLN A 19 6.67 0.66 -10.07
C GLN A 19 7.16 1.29 -8.76
N SER A 20 8.17 2.16 -8.88
CA SER A 20 8.69 2.96 -7.78
C SER A 20 8.28 4.41 -7.99
N TYR A 21 7.76 5.04 -6.94
CA TYR A 21 7.33 6.43 -6.96
C TYR A 21 8.08 7.24 -5.89
N LYS A 22 8.15 8.56 -6.08
CA LYS A 22 8.39 9.46 -4.95
C LYS A 22 7.08 9.63 -4.19
N ALA A 23 7.15 9.53 -2.87
CA ALA A 23 6.02 9.71 -1.96
C ALA A 23 6.48 10.51 -0.73
N SER A 24 5.53 11.14 -0.05
CA SER A 24 5.71 11.67 1.29
C SER A 24 5.28 10.63 2.32
N PHE A 25 5.90 10.67 3.50
CA PHE A 25 5.57 9.79 4.61
C PHE A 25 5.24 10.62 5.83
N THR A 26 4.14 10.30 6.47
CA THR A 26 3.74 10.85 7.77
C THR A 26 3.33 9.68 8.65
N GLU A 27 3.74 9.73 9.91
CA GLU A 27 3.21 8.82 10.92
C GLU A 27 1.85 9.34 11.39
N TYR A 28 0.95 8.42 11.73
CA TYR A 28 -0.32 8.74 12.37
C TYR A 28 -0.53 7.75 13.52
N GLY A 29 -1.02 8.24 14.65
CA GLY A 29 -1.13 7.48 15.89
C GLY A 29 -2.54 7.48 16.48
N SER A 30 -2.80 6.55 17.41
CA SER A 30 -3.99 6.58 18.25
C SER A 30 -3.96 7.82 19.15
N GLY A 31 -4.64 8.90 18.74
CA GLY A 31 -4.73 10.14 19.51
C GLY A 31 -4.43 11.43 18.75
N ASP A 32 -4.22 11.39 17.43
CA ASP A 32 -4.13 12.60 16.61
C ASP A 32 -5.47 13.36 16.66
N GLN A 33 -5.50 14.46 17.42
CA GLN A 33 -6.70 15.25 17.73
C GLN A 33 -7.33 15.94 16.51
N ASN A 34 -6.70 15.84 15.33
CA ASN A 34 -7.24 16.31 14.04
C ASN A 34 -7.16 15.25 12.92
N GLY A 35 -6.82 14.00 13.25
CA GLY A 35 -6.81 12.88 12.31
C GLY A 35 -8.16 12.18 12.34
N SER A 36 -8.75 11.99 11.16
CA SER A 36 -9.96 11.19 10.91
C SER A 36 -10.06 9.92 11.80
N GLY A 37 -11.29 9.47 12.09
CA GLY A 37 -11.59 8.29 12.92
C GLY A 37 -11.09 6.94 12.37
N ASN A 38 -10.13 6.97 11.45
CA ASN A 38 -9.47 5.84 10.82
C ASN A 38 -8.13 5.50 11.52
N CYS A 39 -7.82 6.08 12.68
CA CYS A 39 -6.68 5.70 13.53
C CYS A 39 -6.76 4.24 13.97
N ASN A 40 -6.16 3.33 13.19
CA ASN A 40 -5.99 1.90 13.48
C ASN A 40 -6.95 1.31 14.53
N VAL A 41 -8.25 1.53 14.33
CA VAL A 41 -9.29 0.88 15.12
C VAL A 41 -9.48 -0.50 14.51
N ASP A 42 -10.03 -1.41 15.30
CA ASP A 42 -10.38 -2.78 14.94
C ASP A 42 -10.92 -2.97 13.50
N SER A 43 -11.58 -1.95 12.93
CA SER A 43 -11.97 -1.90 11.52
C SER A 43 -11.22 -0.81 10.75
N THR A 44 -10.38 -1.21 9.79
CA THR A 44 -9.78 -0.29 8.82
C THR A 44 -10.68 -0.06 7.61
N ALA A 45 -10.36 0.92 6.75
CA ALA A 45 -11.08 1.13 5.48
C ALA A 45 -11.06 -0.11 4.56
N CYS A 46 -10.12 -1.04 4.76
CA CYS A 46 -10.09 -2.31 4.04
C CYS A 46 -10.99 -3.41 4.65
N GLY A 47 -11.67 -3.15 5.77
CA GLY A 47 -12.64 -4.07 6.36
C GLY A 47 -12.05 -5.25 7.16
N TYR A 48 -10.77 -5.20 7.51
CA TYR A 48 -10.13 -6.22 8.36
C TYR A 48 -9.30 -5.60 9.48
N TYR A 49 -9.16 -6.34 10.57
CA TYR A 49 -8.29 -5.98 11.69
C TYR A 49 -6.83 -5.95 11.25
N THR A 50 -6.09 -4.91 11.62
CA THR A 50 -4.64 -4.94 11.41
C THR A 50 -4.03 -5.97 12.35
N THR A 51 -3.50 -7.04 11.78
CA THR A 51 -2.65 -7.98 12.50
C THR A 51 -1.25 -7.38 12.69
N SER A 52 -0.50 -7.87 13.68
CA SER A 52 0.85 -7.41 14.00
C SER A 52 1.75 -7.19 12.76
N GLY A 53 2.41 -6.03 12.68
CA GLY A 53 3.28 -5.65 11.56
C GLY A 53 3.16 -4.17 11.20
N TYR A 54 3.96 -3.71 10.23
CA TYR A 54 3.85 -2.33 9.75
C TYR A 54 2.67 -2.18 8.78
N SER A 55 1.73 -1.29 9.10
CA SER A 55 0.58 -0.94 8.28
C SER A 55 0.61 0.54 7.90
N ALA A 56 0.04 0.89 6.75
CA ALA A 56 -0.06 2.27 6.29
C ALA A 56 -1.45 2.59 5.73
N ALA A 57 -1.82 3.86 5.86
CA ALA A 57 -2.86 4.47 5.04
C ALA A 57 -2.25 4.93 3.72
N ALA A 58 -2.92 4.66 2.61
CA ALA A 58 -2.49 5.11 1.29
C ALA A 58 -3.41 6.22 0.77
N SER A 59 -2.88 7.14 -0.04
CA SER A 59 -3.69 8.20 -0.66
C SER A 59 -4.84 7.61 -1.48
N GLN A 60 -5.95 8.33 -1.62
CA GLN A 60 -7.13 7.85 -2.36
C GLN A 60 -6.80 7.30 -3.76
N ASN A 61 -5.82 7.88 -4.46
CA ASN A 61 -5.37 7.38 -5.77
C ASN A 61 -4.71 5.99 -5.72
N ILE A 62 -3.95 5.69 -4.65
CA ILE A 62 -3.33 4.38 -4.45
C ILE A 62 -4.33 3.39 -3.84
N PHE A 63 -5.19 3.87 -2.94
CA PHE A 63 -6.23 3.06 -2.32
C PHE A 63 -7.28 2.61 -3.35
N GLY A 64 -7.70 3.51 -4.24
CA GLY A 64 -8.60 3.26 -5.37
C GLY A 64 -10.08 3.26 -5.01
N ALA A 65 -10.45 3.80 -3.85
CA ALA A 65 -11.84 4.00 -3.41
C ALA A 65 -11.93 5.23 -2.49
N GLY A 66 -13.05 5.95 -2.56
CA GLY A 66 -13.32 7.12 -1.74
C GLY A 66 -13.87 6.78 -0.35
N PRO A 67 -14.00 7.78 0.53
CA PRO A 67 -14.63 7.61 1.84
C PRO A 67 -16.06 7.05 1.71
N GLY A 68 -16.34 5.95 2.41
CA GLY A 68 -17.67 5.31 2.40
C GLY A 68 -17.91 4.32 1.25
N GLU A 69 -16.99 4.17 0.30
CA GLU A 69 -17.10 3.22 -0.81
C GLU A 69 -16.63 1.80 -0.46
N GLY A 70 -16.02 1.63 0.71
CA GLY A 70 -15.47 0.36 1.19
C GLY A 70 -14.02 0.13 0.75
N ALA A 71 -13.63 -1.14 0.66
CA ALA A 71 -12.26 -1.53 0.36
C ALA A 71 -11.90 -1.24 -1.11
N GLY A 72 -10.87 -0.43 -1.33
CA GLY A 72 -10.31 -0.20 -2.66
C GLY A 72 -9.31 -1.29 -3.10
N PRO A 73 -8.95 -1.34 -4.39
CA PRO A 73 -8.00 -2.32 -4.93
C PRO A 73 -6.59 -2.25 -4.31
N GLY A 74 -6.24 -1.14 -3.67
CA GLY A 74 -4.97 -0.99 -2.94
C GLY A 74 -4.92 -1.81 -1.64
N CYS A 75 -6.06 -2.27 -1.12
CA CYS A 75 -6.13 -3.02 0.13
C CYS A 75 -5.29 -4.31 0.10
N GLY A 76 -4.44 -4.48 1.11
CA GLY A 76 -3.59 -5.66 1.26
C GLY A 76 -2.30 -5.64 0.43
N THR A 77 -2.14 -4.66 -0.47
CA THR A 77 -0.88 -4.47 -1.20
C THR A 77 0.25 -4.11 -0.23
N CYS A 78 1.47 -4.56 -0.56
CA CYS A 78 2.66 -4.32 0.25
C CYS A 78 3.62 -3.39 -0.49
N TRP A 79 4.08 -2.34 0.19
CA TRP A 79 4.96 -1.34 -0.39
C TRP A 79 6.25 -1.24 0.40
N LYS A 80 7.38 -1.24 -0.29
CA LYS A 80 8.68 -0.92 0.31
C LYS A 80 8.84 0.60 0.35
N LEU A 81 8.86 1.16 1.55
CA LEU A 81 9.10 2.58 1.77
C LEU A 81 10.58 2.77 2.04
N THR A 82 11.22 3.70 1.33
CA THR A 82 12.65 4.02 1.52
C THR A 82 12.78 5.51 1.80
N ILE A 83 13.33 5.86 2.96
CA ILE A 83 13.52 7.26 3.34
C ILE A 83 14.76 7.84 2.64
N GLN A 84 14.68 9.09 2.20
CA GLN A 84 15.75 9.77 1.47
C GLN A 84 15.99 11.18 2.00
N THR A 85 14.93 11.99 2.06
CA THR A 85 15.00 13.39 2.50
C THR A 85 13.90 13.73 3.50
N ASP A 86 14.09 14.80 4.27
CA ASP A 86 13.04 15.43 5.06
C ASP A 86 12.09 16.26 4.16
N SER A 87 11.07 16.87 4.77
CA SER A 87 10.10 17.74 4.06
C SER A 87 10.70 19.02 3.50
N SER A 88 11.88 19.43 3.97
CA SER A 88 12.64 20.58 3.47
C SER A 88 13.63 20.21 2.36
N GLY A 89 13.73 18.92 2.00
CA GLY A 89 14.61 18.42 0.95
C GLY A 89 16.02 18.08 1.42
N ASN A 90 16.33 18.17 2.71
CA ASN A 90 17.64 17.79 3.23
C ASN A 90 17.72 16.27 3.36
N GLN A 91 18.88 15.69 3.03
CA GLN A 91 19.10 14.26 3.21
C GLN A 91 19.07 13.90 4.71
N VAL A 92 18.28 12.89 5.07
CA VAL A 92 18.23 12.40 6.45
C VAL A 92 19.43 11.50 6.77
N SER A 93 19.82 11.42 8.04
CA SER A 93 21.00 10.67 8.49
C SER A 93 20.93 9.16 8.19
N ASN A 94 19.73 8.61 8.08
CA ASN A 94 19.44 7.21 7.80
C ASN A 94 18.88 6.97 6.38
N ALA A 95 19.21 7.83 5.42
CA ALA A 95 18.78 7.71 4.03
C ALA A 95 19.14 6.33 3.45
N GLY A 96 18.20 5.72 2.72
CA GLY A 96 18.30 4.36 2.20
C GLY A 96 17.68 3.28 3.11
N ASN A 97 17.44 3.57 4.39
CA ASN A 97 16.71 2.65 5.26
C ASN A 97 15.29 2.43 4.75
N SER A 98 14.81 1.19 4.88
CA SER A 98 13.52 0.79 4.32
C SER A 98 12.71 -0.08 5.26
N ILE A 99 11.39 0.05 5.17
CA ILE A 99 10.41 -0.86 5.78
C ILE A 99 9.44 -1.34 4.70
N VAL A 100 8.77 -2.47 4.95
CA VAL A 100 7.66 -2.91 4.11
C VAL A 100 6.38 -2.74 4.90
N VAL A 101 5.43 -2.01 4.33
CA VAL A 101 4.12 -1.74 4.95
C VAL A 101 3.02 -2.42 4.14
N LYS A 102 1.98 -2.90 4.82
CA LYS A 102 0.73 -3.32 4.17
C LYS A 102 -0.24 -2.13 4.14
N VAL A 103 -0.86 -1.87 2.98
CA VAL A 103 -1.94 -0.89 2.87
C VAL A 103 -3.19 -1.49 3.50
N THR A 104 -3.62 -0.91 4.62
CA THR A 104 -4.80 -1.36 5.34
C THR A 104 -5.87 -0.27 5.40
N ASN A 105 -5.54 0.97 5.06
CA ASN A 105 -6.40 2.11 5.32
C ASN A 105 -6.31 3.18 4.23
N LEU A 106 -7.29 4.09 4.24
CA LEU A 106 -7.38 5.22 3.33
C LEU A 106 -6.86 6.50 4.01
N CYS A 107 -5.95 7.21 3.34
CA CYS A 107 -5.65 8.61 3.57
C CYS A 107 -6.43 9.40 2.50
N PRO A 108 -7.61 9.94 2.84
CA PRO A 108 -8.47 10.60 1.87
C PRO A 108 -7.84 11.89 1.32
#